data_AF-A0A497U9U8-F1
#
_entry.id   AF-A0A497U9U8-F1
#
_cell.length_a   1.000
_cell.length_b   1.000
_cell.length_c   1.000
_cell.angle_alpha   90.00
_cell.angle_beta   90.00
_cell.angle_gamma   90.00
#
_symmetry.space_group_name_H-M   'P 1'
#
loop_
_entity.id
_entity.type
_entity.pdbx_description
1 polymer ?
#
loop_
_entity_poly.entity_id
_entity_poly.type
_entity_poly.pdbx_seq_one_letter_code
_entity_poly.pdbx_strand_id
1 'polypeptide(L)'
;MAQRRELISSEAKALATLQNKQEVWRDEFSAYLSANRDSICVFGNAATVANSAIGHSIDTYSVVFRFNRFSTETGSERSDGKPTLQLQEIGRRLDVWVCAPNLQAPYPPVVDTVEWVVIVGPDVRYHLADWGNIVSLLDADKKVLTVPLSIWRILVRELKAPPSAGVLCLAWLIEMLGAPEGLKAAGFQRQSVPGMRYHYALHRHKPSRRHNWEGERALLRHWEVQGLQFLD
;
A
#
# COMPACT_ATOMS: atom_id res chain seq x y z
N MET A 1 -41.16 -30.65 -7.55
CA MET A 1 -39.82 -30.15 -7.91
C MET A 1 -39.36 -29.18 -6.83
N ALA A 2 -38.53 -29.64 -5.90
CA ALA A 2 -37.97 -28.77 -4.87
C ALA A 2 -36.91 -27.86 -5.53
N GLN A 3 -37.15 -26.54 -5.52
CA GLN A 3 -36.14 -25.56 -5.91
C GLN A 3 -34.94 -25.70 -4.98
N ARG A 4 -33.85 -26.25 -5.50
CA ARG A 4 -32.54 -26.25 -4.84
C ARG A 4 -32.07 -24.80 -4.82
N ARG A 5 -32.39 -24.05 -3.75
CA ARG A 5 -31.72 -22.78 -3.46
C ARG A 5 -30.27 -23.13 -3.13
N GLU A 6 -29.40 -23.09 -4.14
CA GLU A 6 -27.96 -23.13 -3.89
C GLU A 6 -27.61 -21.94 -3.01
N LEU A 7 -27.18 -22.23 -1.78
CA LEU A 7 -26.65 -21.23 -0.86
C LEU A 7 -25.41 -20.64 -1.52
N ILE A 8 -25.51 -19.38 -1.97
CA ILE A 8 -24.36 -18.61 -2.44
C ILE A 8 -23.32 -18.60 -1.32
N SER A 9 -22.11 -19.08 -1.59
CA SER A 9 -21.02 -19.10 -0.62
C SER A 9 -20.69 -17.68 -0.14
N SER A 10 -20.13 -17.55 1.06
CA SER A 10 -19.65 -16.26 1.59
C SER A 10 -18.70 -15.56 0.61
N GLU A 11 -17.84 -16.34 -0.05
CA GLU A 11 -16.89 -15.87 -1.07
C GLU A 11 -17.59 -15.26 -2.29
N ALA A 12 -18.64 -15.92 -2.80
CA ALA A 12 -19.38 -15.41 -3.94
C ALA A 12 -20.14 -14.11 -3.60
N LYS A 13 -20.63 -13.98 -2.37
CA LYS A 13 -21.22 -12.72 -1.88
C LYS A 13 -20.16 -11.62 -1.75
N ALA A 14 -19.00 -11.93 -1.18
CA ALA A 14 -17.89 -11.00 -1.04
C ALA A 14 -17.40 -10.48 -2.40
N LEU A 15 -17.27 -11.36 -3.39
CA LEU A 15 -16.90 -10.98 -4.76
C LEU A 15 -17.95 -10.06 -5.39
N ALA A 16 -19.24 -10.40 -5.26
CA ALA A 16 -20.32 -9.56 -5.76
C ALA A 16 -20.32 -8.17 -5.11
N THR A 17 -20.14 -8.10 -3.78
CA THR A 17 -19.99 -6.84 -3.05
C THR A 17 -18.80 -6.06 -3.58
N LEU A 18 -17.62 -6.67 -3.66
CA LEU A 18 -16.40 -6.02 -4.14
C LEU A 18 -16.62 -5.45 -5.54
N GLN A 19 -17.18 -6.23 -6.46
CA GLN A 19 -17.43 -5.83 -7.84
C GLN A 19 -18.45 -4.67 -7.93
N ASN A 20 -19.57 -4.76 -7.22
CA ASN A 20 -20.63 -3.76 -7.26
C ASN A 20 -20.24 -2.45 -6.57
N LYS A 21 -19.32 -2.49 -5.60
CA LYS A 21 -18.90 -1.31 -4.83
C LYS A 21 -17.65 -0.63 -5.38
N GLN A 22 -16.90 -1.25 -6.31
CA GLN A 22 -15.66 -0.67 -6.82
C GLN A 22 -15.83 0.74 -7.38
N GLU A 23 -16.88 1.01 -8.16
CA GLU A 23 -17.10 2.32 -8.77
C GLU A 23 -17.35 3.38 -7.69
N VAL A 24 -18.35 3.16 -6.84
CA VAL A 24 -18.71 4.07 -5.75
C VAL A 24 -17.52 4.33 -4.81
N TRP A 25 -16.82 3.27 -4.38
CA TRP A 25 -15.67 3.44 -3.50
C TRP A 25 -14.49 4.13 -4.18
N ARG A 26 -14.30 3.98 -5.50
CA ARG A 26 -13.26 4.72 -6.22
C ARG A 26 -13.58 6.19 -6.33
N ASP A 27 -14.84 6.56 -6.52
CA ASP A 27 -15.25 7.96 -6.56
C ASP A 27 -15.09 8.61 -5.18
N GLU A 28 -15.54 7.94 -4.12
CA GLU A 28 -15.34 8.38 -2.75
C GLU A 28 -13.85 8.48 -2.39
N PHE A 29 -13.04 7.50 -2.79
CA PHE A 29 -11.60 7.52 -2.54
C PHE A 29 -10.91 8.62 -3.33
N SER A 30 -11.31 8.85 -4.58
CA SER A 30 -10.79 9.96 -5.40
C SER A 30 -11.09 11.31 -4.75
N ALA A 31 -12.31 11.51 -4.26
CA ALA A 31 -12.70 12.71 -3.53
C ALA A 31 -11.90 12.86 -2.22
N TYR A 32 -11.74 11.77 -1.48
CA TYR A 32 -10.93 11.73 -0.25
C TYR A 32 -9.47 12.12 -0.50
N LEU A 33 -8.84 11.58 -1.56
CA LEU A 33 -7.46 11.92 -1.93
C LEU A 33 -7.35 13.35 -2.44
N SER A 34 -8.29 13.79 -3.27
CA SER A 34 -8.31 15.16 -3.81
C SER A 34 -8.44 16.20 -2.70
N ALA A 35 -9.27 15.94 -1.69
CA ALA A 35 -9.39 16.81 -0.51
C ALA A 35 -8.10 16.90 0.32
N ASN A 36 -7.18 15.95 0.16
CA ASN A 36 -5.92 15.86 0.90
C ASN A 36 -4.69 15.97 -0.02
N ARG A 37 -4.84 16.55 -1.21
CA ARG A 37 -3.86 16.50 -2.32
C ARG A 37 -2.41 16.75 -1.93
N ASP A 38 -2.17 17.74 -1.09
CA ASP A 38 -0.84 18.21 -0.67
C ASP A 38 -0.35 17.60 0.65
N SER A 39 -1.17 16.73 1.25
CA SER A 39 -0.95 16.12 2.56
C SER A 39 -1.05 14.59 2.49
N ILE A 40 -0.59 13.99 1.38
CA ILE A 40 -0.50 12.55 1.18
C ILE A 40 0.97 12.11 1.24
N CYS A 41 1.26 11.11 2.08
CA CYS A 41 2.55 10.45 2.15
C CYS A 41 2.41 8.93 1.90
N VAL A 42 3.15 8.44 0.90
CA VAL A 42 3.26 7.02 0.60
C VAL A 42 4.52 6.46 1.23
N PHE A 43 4.37 5.58 2.22
CA PHE A 43 5.49 5.03 2.98
C PHE A 43 5.77 3.58 2.59
N GLY A 44 6.77 3.37 1.74
CA GLY A 44 7.29 2.06 1.36
C GLY A 44 8.06 1.37 2.49
N ASN A 45 8.35 0.08 2.31
CA ASN A 45 9.02 -0.74 3.33
C ASN A 45 10.55 -0.82 3.18
N ALA A 46 11.16 -0.03 2.29
CA ALA A 46 12.61 -0.09 2.08
C ALA A 46 13.34 0.35 3.36
N ALA A 47 14.47 -0.29 3.68
CA ALA A 47 15.24 0.05 4.88
C ALA A 47 16.07 1.34 4.75
N THR A 48 15.89 2.11 3.67
CA THR A 48 16.56 3.40 3.44
C THR A 48 16.23 4.45 4.50
N VAL A 49 15.10 4.29 5.20
CA VAL A 49 14.62 5.16 6.28
C VAL A 49 15.21 4.82 7.66
N ALA A 50 16.09 3.83 7.74
CA ALA A 50 16.80 3.58 8.99
C ALA A 50 17.70 4.77 9.31
N ASN A 51 17.63 5.26 10.56
CA ASN A 51 18.32 6.44 11.08
C ASN A 51 17.92 7.80 10.48
N SER A 52 16.84 7.91 9.68
CA SER A 52 16.44 9.20 9.10
C SER A 52 15.60 10.10 10.04
N ALA A 53 15.09 9.54 11.14
CA ALA A 53 14.27 10.26 12.13
C ALA A 53 13.07 11.04 11.52
N ILE A 54 12.56 10.60 10.37
CA ILE A 54 11.46 11.27 9.63
C ILE A 54 10.06 10.91 10.15
N GLY A 55 9.94 10.07 11.17
CA GLY A 55 8.67 9.55 11.66
C GLY A 55 7.70 10.63 12.10
N HIS A 56 8.20 11.67 12.79
CA HIS A 56 7.37 12.81 13.16
C HIS A 56 6.85 13.58 11.93
N SER A 57 7.69 13.76 10.91
CA SER A 57 7.29 14.39 9.64
C SER A 57 6.19 13.59 8.95
N ILE A 58 6.32 12.26 8.88
CA ILE A 58 5.30 11.37 8.31
C ILE A 58 3.95 11.50 9.04
N ASP A 59 3.99 11.63 10.37
CA ASP A 59 2.76 11.74 11.16
C ASP A 59 2.04 13.09 10.97
N THR A 60 2.68 14.11 10.36
CA THR A 60 2.03 15.39 10.03
C THR A 60 1.12 15.34 8.80
N TYR A 61 1.27 14.34 7.93
CA TYR A 61 0.45 14.19 6.73
C TYR A 61 -0.96 13.74 7.08
N SER A 62 -1.96 14.23 6.34
CA SER A 62 -3.38 13.88 6.53
C SER A 62 -3.72 12.47 6.04
N VAL A 63 -2.92 11.92 5.11
CA VAL A 63 -3.15 10.58 4.56
C VAL A 63 -1.81 9.86 4.43
N VAL A 64 -1.64 8.77 5.19
CA VAL A 64 -0.44 7.93 5.14
C VAL A 64 -0.78 6.54 4.64
N PHE A 65 -0.12 6.14 3.54
CA PHE A 65 -0.20 4.80 2.98
C PHE A 65 0.93 3.92 3.53
N ARG A 66 0.63 2.68 3.92
CA ARG A 66 1.65 1.67 4.24
C ARG A 66 1.35 0.32 3.61
N PHE A 67 2.38 -0.50 3.47
CA PHE A 67 2.32 -1.71 2.65
C PHE A 67 2.48 -2.99 3.47
N ASN A 68 1.64 -3.97 3.16
CA ASN A 68 1.70 -5.34 3.64
C ASN A 68 1.92 -5.41 5.16
N ARG A 69 2.97 -6.12 5.59
CA ARG A 69 3.50 -6.05 6.94
C ARG A 69 4.47 -4.88 7.03
N PHE A 70 4.11 -3.92 7.85
CA PHE A 70 4.95 -2.79 8.26
C PHE A 70 5.05 -2.82 9.78
N SER A 71 6.09 -2.20 10.32
CA SER A 71 6.27 -2.14 11.77
C SER A 71 5.51 -0.94 12.29
N THR A 72 4.54 -1.14 13.17
CA THR A 72 3.90 -0.07 13.97
C THR A 72 3.66 -0.49 15.41
N GLU A 73 3.75 -1.78 15.70
CA GLU A 73 3.57 -2.32 17.05
C GLU A 73 4.78 -2.04 17.94
N THR A 74 4.63 -0.96 18.72
CA THR A 74 4.57 -0.97 20.19
C THR A 74 5.03 -2.26 20.90
N GLY A 75 6.34 -2.44 21.03
CA GLY A 75 6.85 -2.36 22.40
C GLY A 75 6.72 -0.90 22.78
N SER A 76 5.91 -0.61 23.80
CA SER A 76 5.59 0.70 24.39
C SER A 76 6.62 1.81 24.17
N GLU A 77 6.18 3.07 24.26
CA GLU A 77 7.07 4.13 24.73
C GLU A 77 8.04 3.54 25.76
N ARG A 78 9.33 3.85 25.65
CA ARG A 78 10.29 3.45 26.68
C ARG A 78 9.71 3.88 28.03
N SER A 79 10.08 3.23 29.12
CA SER A 79 9.53 3.52 30.46
C SER A 79 9.60 5.00 30.87
N ASP A 80 10.36 5.82 30.12
CA ASP A 80 10.48 7.28 30.21
C ASP A 80 9.52 8.09 29.29
N GLY A 81 8.50 7.47 28.67
CA GLY A 81 7.53 8.13 27.81
C GLY A 81 8.04 8.52 26.42
N LYS A 82 9.23 8.05 26.02
CA LYS A 82 9.82 8.40 24.72
C LYS A 82 9.43 7.43 23.61
N PRO A 83 9.20 7.93 22.37
CA PRO A 83 9.00 7.06 21.21
C PRO A 83 10.20 6.13 21.03
N THR A 84 9.92 4.88 20.66
CA THR A 84 10.98 3.95 20.28
C THR A 84 11.75 4.49 19.07
N LEU A 85 13.02 4.06 18.90
CA LEU A 85 13.83 4.46 17.74
C LEU A 85 13.08 4.22 16.41
N GLN A 86 12.35 3.11 16.34
CA GLN A 86 11.51 2.79 15.19
C GLN A 86 10.41 3.82 14.95
N LEU A 87 9.66 4.23 15.98
CA LEU A 87 8.63 5.26 15.83
C LEU A 87 9.24 6.60 15.40
N GLN A 88 10.44 6.93 15.86
CA GLN A 88 11.15 8.13 15.41
C GLN A 88 11.54 8.04 13.93
N GLU A 89 11.88 6.85 13.43
CA GLU A 89 12.28 6.65 12.04
C GLU A 89 11.09 6.62 11.07
N ILE A 90 9.98 5.98 11.45
CA ILE A 90 8.93 5.63 10.49
C ILE A 90 7.53 6.14 10.84
N GLY A 91 7.32 6.74 12.01
CA GLY A 91 6.04 7.25 12.48
C GLY A 91 5.04 6.15 12.84
N ARG A 92 3.84 6.55 13.26
CA ARG A 92 2.74 5.63 13.66
C ARG A 92 1.51 5.71 12.76
N ARG A 93 1.34 6.81 12.02
CA ARG A 93 0.12 7.08 11.26
C ARG A 93 -0.08 6.08 10.14
N LEU A 94 -1.35 5.67 9.96
CA LEU A 94 -1.84 4.83 8.88
C LEU A 94 -3.28 5.23 8.60
N ASP A 95 -3.56 5.65 7.37
CA ASP A 95 -4.91 5.98 6.91
C ASP A 95 -5.37 5.04 5.80
N VAL A 96 -4.42 4.57 4.96
CA VAL A 96 -4.68 3.60 3.89
C VAL A 96 -3.73 2.42 3.98
N TRP A 97 -4.28 1.22 4.09
CA TRP A 97 -3.48 0.00 4.05
C TRP A 97 -3.44 -0.62 2.66
N VAL A 98 -2.25 -0.87 2.15
CA VAL A 98 -2.04 -1.45 0.82
C VAL A 98 -1.48 -2.86 0.98
N CYS A 99 -2.16 -3.88 0.44
CA CYS A 99 -1.74 -5.26 0.63
C CYS A 99 -1.74 -6.07 -0.67
N ALA A 100 -0.80 -7.01 -0.76
CA ALA A 100 -0.84 -8.06 -1.76
C ALA A 100 -2.01 -9.01 -1.42
N PRO A 101 -2.68 -9.58 -2.44
CA PRO A 101 -3.90 -10.35 -2.21
C PRO A 101 -3.69 -11.65 -1.43
N ASN A 102 -2.49 -12.22 -1.48
CA ASN A 102 -2.12 -13.44 -0.77
C ASN A 102 -1.50 -13.17 0.60
N LEU A 103 -1.61 -11.94 1.12
CA LEU A 103 -1.09 -11.62 2.43
C LEU A 103 -1.97 -12.24 3.52
N GLN A 104 -1.40 -13.20 4.24
CA GLN A 104 -2.09 -13.92 5.32
C GLN A 104 -1.91 -13.21 6.67
N ALA A 105 -2.97 -13.28 7.48
CA ALA A 105 -2.98 -12.86 8.88
C ALA A 105 -1.89 -13.57 9.73
N PRO A 106 -1.48 -13.00 10.87
CA PRO A 106 -1.89 -11.68 11.38
C PRO A 106 -1.21 -10.53 10.62
N TYR A 107 -1.93 -9.41 10.52
CA TYR A 107 -1.41 -8.10 10.11
C TYR A 107 -1.39 -7.18 11.34
N PRO A 108 -0.69 -6.02 11.29
CA PRO A 108 -0.62 -5.11 12.44
C PRO A 108 -2.01 -4.68 12.92
N PRO A 109 -2.30 -4.63 14.24
CA PRO A 109 -3.63 -4.29 14.78
C PRO A 109 -4.14 -2.91 14.37
N VAL A 110 -3.26 -1.97 14.06
CA VAL A 110 -3.65 -0.65 13.52
C VAL A 110 -4.40 -0.75 12.18
N VAL A 111 -4.32 -1.88 11.47
CA VAL A 111 -5.14 -2.14 10.29
C VAL A 111 -6.64 -2.23 10.65
N ASP A 112 -6.98 -2.63 11.87
CA ASP A 112 -8.37 -2.69 12.30
C ASP A 112 -9.01 -1.30 12.41
N THR A 113 -8.20 -0.24 12.47
CA THR A 113 -8.68 1.15 12.55
C THR A 113 -8.77 1.86 11.19
N VAL A 114 -8.25 1.29 10.11
CA VAL A 114 -8.31 1.95 8.80
C VAL A 114 -9.67 1.77 8.15
N GLU A 115 -10.15 2.74 7.38
CA GLU A 115 -11.35 2.60 6.55
C GLU A 115 -11.00 1.99 5.18
N TRP A 116 -9.88 2.43 4.61
CA TRP A 116 -9.47 2.14 3.23
C TRP A 116 -8.44 1.02 3.16
N VAL A 117 -8.74 0.00 2.37
CA VAL A 117 -7.81 -1.07 2.02
C VAL A 117 -7.66 -1.17 0.52
N VAL A 118 -6.41 -1.15 0.04
CA VAL A 118 -6.08 -1.28 -1.38
C VAL A 118 -5.39 -2.60 -1.63
N ILE A 119 -5.97 -3.45 -2.47
CA ILE A 119 -5.38 -4.69 -2.91
C ILE A 119 -4.60 -4.45 -4.21
N VAL A 120 -3.29 -4.69 -4.15
CA VAL A 120 -2.34 -4.50 -5.26
C VAL A 120 -1.97 -5.81 -5.93
N GLY A 121 -1.95 -5.84 -7.26
CA GLY A 121 -1.56 -7.00 -8.06
C GLY A 121 -2.16 -6.95 -9.46
N PRO A 122 -1.91 -7.97 -10.31
CA PRO A 122 -2.75 -8.20 -11.48
C PRO A 122 -4.18 -8.42 -10.97
N ASP A 123 -5.16 -7.81 -11.64
CA ASP A 123 -6.55 -7.73 -11.17
C ASP A 123 -7.02 -9.01 -10.48
N VAL A 124 -7.06 -8.89 -9.16
CA VAL A 124 -7.17 -10.04 -8.25
C VAL A 124 -8.54 -10.70 -8.34
N ARG A 125 -9.53 -10.00 -8.91
CA ARG A 125 -10.87 -10.50 -9.18
C ARG A 125 -10.88 -11.74 -10.07
N TYR A 126 -9.81 -11.96 -10.84
CA TYR A 126 -9.70 -13.08 -11.79
C TYR A 126 -8.78 -14.22 -11.33
N HIS A 127 -8.01 -14.06 -10.24
CA HIS A 127 -6.92 -14.98 -9.92
C HIS A 127 -6.84 -15.49 -8.48
N LEU A 128 -7.72 -15.07 -7.56
CA LEU A 128 -7.65 -15.56 -6.19
C LEU A 128 -8.43 -16.85 -5.98
N ALA A 129 -7.67 -17.91 -5.72
CA ALA A 129 -8.16 -19.16 -5.14
C ALA A 129 -8.36 -19.07 -3.61
N ASP A 130 -7.99 -17.94 -2.98
CA ASP A 130 -8.10 -17.74 -1.53
C ASP A 130 -8.59 -16.32 -1.22
N TRP A 131 -9.91 -16.21 -1.02
CA TRP A 131 -10.61 -14.97 -0.68
C TRP A 131 -10.74 -14.74 0.82
N GLY A 132 -10.21 -15.65 1.66
CA GLY A 132 -10.49 -15.65 3.10
C GLY A 132 -10.18 -14.33 3.79
N ASN A 133 -9.06 -13.70 3.44
CA ASN A 133 -8.69 -12.40 4.02
C ASN A 133 -9.56 -11.25 3.52
N ILE A 134 -10.04 -11.29 2.27
CA ILE A 134 -10.91 -10.25 1.71
C ILE A 134 -12.30 -10.31 2.34
N VAL A 135 -12.82 -11.52 2.55
CA VAL A 135 -14.10 -11.73 3.24
C VAL A 135 -14.06 -11.08 4.63
N SER A 136 -13.03 -11.36 5.42
CA SER A 136 -12.89 -10.78 6.77
C SER A 136 -12.80 -9.24 6.75
N LEU A 137 -12.17 -8.64 5.73
CA LEU A 137 -12.12 -7.18 5.59
C LEU A 137 -13.49 -6.60 5.26
N LEU A 138 -14.25 -7.24 4.39
CA LEU A 138 -15.60 -6.81 4.04
C LEU A 138 -16.59 -6.99 5.21
N ASP A 139 -16.46 -8.08 5.96
CA ASP A 139 -17.27 -8.34 7.16
C ASP A 139 -16.96 -7.31 8.28
N ALA A 140 -15.75 -6.74 8.28
CA ALA A 140 -15.34 -5.62 9.13
C ALA A 140 -15.69 -4.23 8.56
N ASP A 141 -16.58 -4.18 7.55
CA ASP A 141 -17.09 -2.97 6.88
C ASP A 141 -15.98 -2.06 6.31
N LYS A 142 -14.86 -2.67 5.87
CA LYS A 142 -13.77 -1.94 5.21
C LYS A 142 -14.12 -1.65 3.75
N LYS A 143 -13.69 -0.49 3.25
CA LYS A 143 -13.75 -0.15 1.82
C LYS A 143 -12.55 -0.75 1.10
N VAL A 144 -12.80 -1.87 0.42
CA VAL A 144 -11.75 -2.64 -0.27
C VAL A 144 -11.69 -2.28 -1.75
N LEU A 145 -10.60 -1.66 -2.15
CA LEU A 145 -10.34 -1.23 -3.53
C LEU A 145 -9.34 -2.16 -4.21
N THR A 146 -9.52 -2.39 -5.51
CA THR A 146 -8.50 -3.01 -6.36
C THR A 146 -7.92 -1.99 -7.32
N VAL A 147 -6.61 -2.05 -7.54
CA VAL A 147 -5.95 -1.22 -8.56
C VAL A 147 -6.45 -1.65 -9.95
N PRO A 148 -6.86 -0.72 -10.83
CA PRO A 148 -7.31 -1.07 -12.18
C PRO A 148 -6.24 -1.85 -12.97
N LEU A 149 -6.68 -2.90 -13.68
CA LEU A 149 -5.79 -3.75 -14.49
C LEU A 149 -4.99 -2.96 -15.53
N SER A 150 -5.56 -1.89 -16.07
CA SER A 150 -4.91 -1.02 -17.05
C SER A 150 -3.60 -0.44 -16.51
N ILE A 151 -3.60 0.07 -15.28
CA ILE A 151 -2.42 0.65 -14.62
C ILE A 151 -1.33 -0.40 -14.45
N TRP A 152 -1.70 -1.59 -13.97
CA TRP A 152 -0.75 -2.70 -13.85
C TRP A 152 -0.16 -3.10 -15.21
N ARG A 153 -0.97 -3.18 -16.26
CA ARG A 153 -0.51 -3.54 -17.62
C ARG A 153 0.41 -2.49 -18.24
N ILE A 154 0.18 -1.21 -17.95
CA ILE A 154 1.07 -0.11 -18.37
C ILE A 154 2.44 -0.30 -17.72
N LEU A 155 2.47 -0.45 -16.39
CA LEU A 155 3.73 -0.63 -15.66
C LEU A 155 4.47 -1.91 -16.07
N VAL A 156 3.79 -3.02 -16.31
CA VAL A 156 4.44 -4.25 -16.79
C VAL A 156 5.10 -4.04 -18.15
N ARG A 157 4.45 -3.29 -19.04
CA ARG A 157 4.99 -3.00 -20.37
C ARG A 157 6.22 -2.09 -20.29
N GLU A 158 6.21 -1.12 -19.40
CA GLU A 158 7.29 -0.18 -19.16
C GLU A 158 8.49 -0.85 -18.46
N LEU A 159 8.23 -1.53 -17.35
CA LEU A 159 9.25 -2.16 -16.51
C LEU A 159 9.76 -3.49 -17.08
N LYS A 160 9.05 -4.08 -18.05
CA LYS A 160 9.27 -5.46 -18.55
C LYS A 160 9.22 -6.52 -17.44
N ALA A 161 8.52 -6.21 -16.35
CA ALA A 161 8.39 -7.03 -15.15
C ALA A 161 7.17 -6.56 -14.34
N PRO A 162 6.58 -7.41 -13.49
CA PRO A 162 5.58 -6.98 -12.50
C PRO A 162 6.12 -5.84 -11.61
N PRO A 163 5.35 -4.76 -11.39
CA PRO A 163 5.74 -3.70 -10.46
C PRO A 163 5.66 -4.17 -9.00
N SER A 164 6.45 -3.55 -8.14
CA SER A 164 6.27 -3.63 -6.70
C SER A 164 4.96 -2.95 -6.27
N ALA A 165 4.47 -3.33 -5.08
CA ALA A 165 3.27 -2.73 -4.49
C ALA A 165 3.36 -1.21 -4.37
N GLY A 166 4.54 -0.70 -3.98
CA GLY A 166 4.79 0.73 -3.82
C GLY A 166 4.69 1.49 -5.15
N VAL A 167 5.36 1.01 -6.19
CA VAL A 167 5.34 1.63 -7.52
C VAL A 167 3.94 1.55 -8.15
N LEU A 168 3.25 0.41 -8.01
CA LEU A 168 1.88 0.28 -8.50
C LEU A 168 0.91 1.24 -7.80
N CYS A 169 1.03 1.39 -6.48
CA CYS A 169 0.22 2.32 -5.71
C CYS A 169 0.50 3.77 -6.12
N LEU A 170 1.77 4.18 -6.21
CA LEU A 170 2.13 5.53 -6.67
C LEU A 170 1.58 5.83 -8.06
N ALA A 171 1.75 4.93 -9.02
CA ALA A 171 1.22 5.12 -10.38
C ALA A 171 -0.30 5.31 -10.38
N TRP A 172 -1.01 4.55 -9.55
CA TRP A 172 -2.46 4.67 -9.44
C TRP A 172 -2.89 5.98 -8.79
N LEU A 173 -2.20 6.44 -7.74
CA LEU A 173 -2.45 7.74 -7.13
C LEU A 173 -2.18 8.88 -8.10
N ILE A 174 -1.09 8.80 -8.87
CA ILE A 174 -0.75 9.79 -9.91
C ILE A 174 -1.84 9.85 -10.98
N GLU A 175 -2.35 8.69 -11.43
CA GLU A 175 -3.47 8.64 -12.38
C GLU A 175 -4.73 9.32 -11.79
N MET A 176 -5.11 8.98 -10.55
CA MET A 176 -6.31 9.53 -9.91
C MET A 176 -6.22 11.04 -9.68
N LEU A 177 -5.03 11.52 -9.32
CA LEU A 177 -4.77 12.92 -9.00
C LEU A 177 -4.32 13.75 -10.21
N GLY A 178 -4.14 13.11 -11.37
CA GLY A 178 -3.70 13.69 -12.63
C GLY A 178 -2.21 14.00 -12.75
N ALA A 179 -1.46 14.02 -11.64
CA ALA A 179 -0.04 14.37 -11.63
C ALA A 179 0.64 13.95 -10.30
N PRO A 180 1.99 13.88 -10.21
CA PRO A 180 2.70 13.51 -8.98
C PRO A 180 2.95 14.65 -7.98
N GLU A 181 2.82 15.91 -8.38
CA GLU A 181 3.06 17.10 -7.54
C GLU A 181 2.32 16.99 -6.20
N GLY A 182 2.82 17.52 -5.09
CA GLY A 182 2.11 17.44 -3.81
C GLY A 182 2.15 16.07 -3.10
N LEU A 183 2.34 14.96 -3.83
CA LEU A 183 2.57 13.65 -3.21
C LEU A 183 3.95 13.60 -2.54
N LYS A 184 4.01 12.93 -1.39
CA LYS A 184 5.25 12.59 -0.71
C LYS A 184 5.50 11.10 -0.73
N ALA A 185 6.75 10.71 -0.80
CA ALA A 185 7.16 9.32 -0.72
C ALA A 185 8.33 9.15 0.24
N ALA A 186 8.32 8.08 1.02
CA ALA A 186 9.43 7.68 1.88
C ALA A 186 9.54 6.16 1.89
N GLY A 187 10.69 5.60 2.29
CA GLY A 187 10.84 4.14 2.34
C GLY A 187 10.83 3.46 0.96
N PHE A 188 11.28 4.18 -0.08
CA PHE A 188 11.55 3.64 -1.40
C PHE A 188 13.05 3.51 -1.65
N GLN A 189 13.47 2.43 -2.31
CA GLN A 189 14.86 2.27 -2.70
C GLN A 189 15.14 3.06 -3.99
N ARG A 190 15.67 4.28 -3.87
CA ARG A 190 16.03 5.15 -5.02
C ARG A 190 17.44 4.91 -5.58
N GLN A 191 18.29 4.23 -4.82
CA GLN A 191 19.68 3.94 -5.19
C GLN A 191 20.04 2.49 -4.86
N SER A 192 20.97 1.92 -5.65
CA SER A 192 21.54 0.61 -5.38
C SER A 192 22.76 0.79 -4.48
N VAL A 193 22.61 0.49 -3.19
CA VAL A 193 23.72 0.51 -2.24
C VAL A 193 24.09 -0.94 -1.90
N PRO A 194 25.30 -1.41 -2.27
CA PRO A 194 25.76 -2.75 -1.91
C PRO A 194 25.68 -2.98 -0.40
N GLY A 195 25.11 -4.12 0.02
CA GLY A 195 24.98 -4.46 1.44
C GLY A 195 23.82 -3.77 2.18
N MET A 196 23.08 -2.87 1.53
CA MET A 196 21.92 -2.22 2.15
C MET A 196 20.80 -3.23 2.41
N ARG A 197 20.20 -3.13 3.59
CA ARG A 197 19.06 -3.93 3.98
C ARG A 197 17.87 -3.62 3.05
N TYR A 198 17.18 -4.66 2.59
CA TYR A 198 16.05 -4.52 1.67
C TYR A 198 14.75 -4.07 2.37
N HIS A 199 14.36 -4.73 3.47
CA HIS A 199 13.08 -4.50 4.13
C HIS A 199 13.25 -4.03 5.57
N TYR A 200 12.59 -2.93 5.94
CA TYR A 200 12.72 -2.29 7.26
C TYR A 200 12.14 -3.14 8.41
N ALA A 201 10.96 -3.74 8.25
CA ALA A 201 10.38 -4.63 9.27
C ALA A 201 10.95 -6.07 9.28
N LEU A 202 11.28 -6.65 8.11
CA LEU A 202 11.59 -8.07 7.97
C LEU A 202 13.07 -8.29 7.59
N HIS A 203 13.94 -8.48 8.58
CA HIS A 203 15.40 -8.59 8.40
C HIS A 203 15.85 -9.69 7.41
N ARG A 204 15.06 -10.75 7.24
CA ARG A 204 15.38 -11.90 6.37
C ARG A 204 14.79 -11.79 4.96
N HIS A 205 13.94 -10.80 4.69
CA HIS A 205 13.35 -10.63 3.37
C HIS A 205 14.39 -10.11 2.37
N LYS A 206 14.43 -10.77 1.21
CA LYS A 206 15.29 -10.39 0.09
C LYS A 206 14.45 -9.72 -1.01
N PRO A 207 15.05 -8.85 -1.83
CA PRO A 207 14.38 -8.31 -3.01
C PRO A 207 13.92 -9.47 -3.88
N SER A 208 12.64 -9.45 -4.24
CA SER A 208 12.10 -10.42 -5.19
C SER A 208 12.80 -10.26 -6.54
N ARG A 209 13.26 -11.38 -7.11
CA ARG A 209 13.87 -11.42 -8.44
C ARG A 209 12.86 -11.18 -9.58
N ARG A 210 11.57 -11.12 -9.26
CA ARG A 210 10.50 -10.92 -10.24
C ARG A 210 10.34 -9.46 -10.66
N HIS A 211 10.90 -8.52 -9.91
CA HIS A 211 10.79 -7.09 -10.20
C HIS A 211 12.02 -6.59 -10.95
N ASN A 212 11.80 -5.64 -11.86
CA ASN A 212 12.88 -4.85 -12.45
C ASN A 212 13.18 -3.65 -11.54
N TRP A 213 13.98 -3.88 -10.50
CA TRP A 213 14.33 -2.83 -9.52
C TRP A 213 15.05 -1.63 -10.13
N GLU A 214 15.78 -1.83 -11.23
CA GLU A 214 16.43 -0.74 -11.95
C GLU A 214 15.41 0.12 -12.69
N GLY A 215 14.47 -0.52 -13.39
CA GLY A 215 13.34 0.15 -14.03
C GLY A 215 12.48 0.93 -13.01
N GLU A 216 12.19 0.33 -11.85
CA GLU A 216 11.42 1.00 -10.79
C GLU A 216 12.17 2.25 -10.27
N ARG A 217 13.49 2.17 -10.07
CA ARG A 217 14.29 3.34 -9.69
C ARG A 217 14.26 4.44 -10.74
N ALA A 218 14.37 4.08 -12.02
CA ALA A 218 14.30 5.05 -13.11
C ALA A 218 12.94 5.75 -13.14
N LEU A 219 11.85 4.99 -12.94
CA LEU A 219 10.50 5.52 -12.89
C LEU A 219 10.27 6.45 -11.68
N LEU A 220 10.75 6.07 -10.50
CA LEU A 220 10.69 6.93 -9.31
C LEU A 220 11.43 8.26 -9.52
N ARG A 221 12.60 8.25 -10.17
CA ARG A 221 13.33 9.46 -10.55
C ARG A 221 12.57 10.31 -11.57
N HIS A 222 11.89 9.67 -12.52
CA HIS A 222 11.06 10.38 -13.48
C HIS A 222 9.92 11.13 -12.79
N TRP A 223 9.22 10.48 -11.85
CA TRP A 223 8.18 11.12 -11.05
C TRP A 223 8.73 12.19 -10.11
N GLU A 224 9.95 12.02 -9.59
CA GLU A 224 10.64 13.06 -8.80
C GLU A 224 10.83 14.36 -9.60
N VAL A 225 11.27 14.25 -10.85
CA VAL A 225 11.41 15.40 -11.77
C VAL A 225 10.06 16.05 -12.07
N GLN A 226 8.97 15.28 -12.05
CA GLN A 226 7.61 15.78 -12.23
C GLN A 226 6.97 16.31 -10.94
N GLY A 227 7.67 16.28 -9.80
CA GLY A 227 7.20 16.91 -8.56
C GLY A 227 6.77 15.96 -7.45
N LEU A 228 6.95 14.64 -7.60
CA LEU A 228 6.95 13.73 -6.45
C LEU A 228 8.09 14.10 -5.51
N GLN A 229 7.81 14.32 -4.23
CA GLN A 229 8.85 14.71 -3.26
C GLN A 229 9.20 13.53 -2.36
N PHE A 230 10.48 13.21 -2.26
CA PHE A 230 10.97 12.20 -1.32
C PHE A 230 11.31 12.81 0.03
N LEU A 231 10.90 12.13 1.10
CA LEU A 231 11.35 12.42 2.46
C LEU A 231 12.57 11.56 2.75
N ASP A 232 13.70 12.22 3.03
CA ASP A 232 15.01 11.62 3.25
C ASP A 232 15.47 11.81 4.69
#